data_AF-A0A415S1M2-F1
#
_entry.id   AF-A0A415S1M2-F1
#
_cell.length_a   1.000
_cell.length_b   1.000
_cell.length_c   1.000
_cell.angle_alpha   90.00
_cell.angle_beta   90.00
_cell.angle_gamma   90.00
#
_symmetry.space_group_name_H-M   'P 1'
#
loop_
_entity.id
_entity.type
_entity.pdbx_description
1 polymer ?
#
loop_
_entity_poly.entity_id
_entity_poly.type
_entity_poly.pdbx_seq_one_letter_code
_entity_poly.pdbx_strand_id
1 'polypeptide(L)'
;MNRIIIIGNGFDKAHGLATGYKDFIDNYWLNVSGHIFNGYKRLLEEHWGTINDPSPYEDEFVLFEVFRDKQHKMPEPLYPQSNSSPYNKVRELIAIFNDSTNMRYKSSVCLTFKNKFFEHISSRCSLNNWVDIENEYYGKLKELLLENDALIRNEKVRALNRDFDAVKKQLETYLTKVVQETQTKPFTSIREAFDSIIAPNEVAYGKQPEAFHSITDQMRQSDFTEGRWSQMRVYMDNLLCRFKGKPRQHYVQSQLKYDAFKKKYYTPKQTLILNFNYTSTAEHLYAKEYEVINIHGQLNNERNPIIFGYGDELDDDYKRIEKLQDNDFLENIKSVRYHETGCYRKLLGFIESEPYQVITMGYSCGNSDRTLLNTLFEHRNCISVKVCYHQREDSTDDYSHLIRNLSRNFNDKAAMRDKVVNKEYCLPLVPIAVREIQQEN
;
A
#
# COMPACT_ATOMS: atom_id res chain seq x y z
N MET A 1 8.23 15.66 -20.41
CA MET A 1 7.41 15.24 -19.27
C MET A 1 7.40 13.73 -19.15
N ASN A 2 7.43 13.24 -17.91
CA ASN A 2 7.47 11.82 -17.56
C ASN A 2 6.20 11.41 -16.80
N ARG A 3 6.06 10.11 -16.51
CA ARG A 3 4.97 9.57 -15.70
C ARG A 3 5.50 8.61 -14.64
N ILE A 4 4.89 8.66 -13.45
CA ILE A 4 5.07 7.67 -12.40
C ILE A 4 3.72 6.98 -12.17
N ILE A 5 3.69 5.67 -12.26
CA ILE A 5 2.59 4.83 -11.81
C ILE A 5 2.95 4.32 -10.43
N ILE A 6 2.24 4.78 -9.40
CA ILE A 6 2.35 4.21 -8.06
C ILE A 6 1.36 3.06 -7.96
N ILE A 7 1.87 1.85 -7.71
CA ILE A 7 1.04 0.68 -7.42
C ILE A 7 1.21 0.27 -5.96
N GLY A 8 0.10 -0.11 -5.32
CA GLY A 8 0.07 -0.62 -3.96
C GLY A 8 -0.84 -1.83 -3.83
N ASN A 9 -1.20 -2.20 -2.60
CA ASN A 9 -1.86 -3.47 -2.31
C ASN A 9 -3.19 -3.68 -3.06
N GLY A 10 -3.94 -2.60 -3.28
CA GLY A 10 -5.18 -2.67 -4.06
C GLY A 10 -4.97 -3.09 -5.53
N PHE A 11 -3.75 -2.98 -6.05
CA PHE A 11 -3.39 -3.41 -7.40
C PHE A 11 -3.32 -4.93 -7.44
N ASP A 12 -2.60 -5.53 -6.50
CA ASP A 12 -2.51 -6.99 -6.35
C ASP A 12 -3.91 -7.59 -6.10
N LYS A 13 -4.70 -6.96 -5.22
CA LYS A 13 -6.10 -7.37 -4.98
C LYS A 13 -6.99 -7.28 -6.22
N ALA A 14 -6.78 -6.30 -7.09
CA ALA A 14 -7.51 -6.20 -8.35
C ALA A 14 -7.16 -7.35 -9.32
N HIS A 15 -5.99 -7.97 -9.16
CA HIS A 15 -5.55 -9.16 -9.90
C HIS A 15 -5.88 -10.47 -9.17
N GLY A 16 -6.67 -10.42 -8.08
CA GLY A 16 -7.12 -11.60 -7.33
C GLY A 16 -6.16 -12.09 -6.25
N LEU A 17 -5.05 -11.39 -5.99
CA LEU A 17 -4.10 -11.79 -4.94
C LEU A 17 -4.61 -11.35 -3.56
N ALA A 18 -4.62 -12.28 -2.61
CA ALA A 18 -5.04 -12.06 -1.22
C ALA A 18 -3.92 -11.43 -0.38
N THR A 19 -3.47 -10.24 -0.75
CA THR A 19 -2.27 -9.58 -0.20
C THR A 19 -2.57 -8.59 0.93
N GLY A 20 -3.83 -8.47 1.39
CA GLY A 20 -4.19 -7.64 2.53
C GLY A 20 -3.67 -8.19 3.86
N TYR A 21 -3.34 -7.29 4.80
CA TYR A 21 -2.96 -7.70 6.17
C TYR A 21 -4.06 -8.47 6.90
N LYS A 22 -5.33 -8.18 6.60
CA LYS A 22 -6.45 -9.00 7.07
C LYS A 22 -6.37 -10.42 6.50
N ASP A 23 -6.16 -10.55 5.19
CA ASP A 23 -6.09 -11.85 4.52
C ASP A 23 -4.96 -12.71 5.12
N PHE A 24 -3.82 -12.07 5.40
CA PHE A 24 -2.69 -12.66 6.13
C PHE A 24 -3.08 -13.18 7.54
N ILE A 25 -3.67 -12.32 8.39
CA ILE A 25 -4.06 -12.70 9.75
C ILE A 25 -5.13 -13.79 9.74
N ASP A 26 -6.13 -13.65 8.87
CA ASP A 26 -7.20 -14.63 8.72
C ASP A 26 -6.64 -15.98 8.25
N ASN A 27 -5.71 -16.00 7.29
CA ASN A 27 -5.06 -17.22 6.84
C ASN A 27 -4.27 -17.90 7.96
N TYR A 28 -3.50 -17.13 8.74
CA TYR A 28 -2.78 -17.66 9.89
C TYR A 28 -3.73 -18.36 10.87
N TRP A 29 -4.81 -17.69 11.28
CA TRP A 29 -5.76 -18.26 12.25
C TRP A 29 -6.57 -19.42 11.68
N LEU A 30 -6.84 -19.45 10.37
CA LEU A 30 -7.43 -20.61 9.70
C LEU A 30 -6.49 -21.83 9.76
N ASN A 31 -5.20 -21.65 9.53
CA ASN A 31 -4.22 -22.73 9.63
C ASN A 31 -4.11 -23.24 11.07
N VAL A 32 -3.96 -22.34 12.05
CA VAL A 32 -3.94 -22.68 13.49
C VAL A 32 -5.22 -23.42 13.89
N SER A 33 -6.38 -22.93 13.49
CA SER A 33 -7.66 -23.60 13.74
C SER A 33 -7.72 -24.98 13.08
N GLY A 34 -7.20 -25.11 11.87
CA GLY A 34 -7.07 -26.37 11.15
C GLY A 34 -6.21 -27.39 11.89
N HIS A 35 -5.10 -26.97 12.51
CA HIS A 35 -4.24 -27.85 13.30
C HIS A 35 -4.88 -28.26 14.63
N ILE A 36 -5.47 -27.31 15.36
CA ILE A 36 -6.04 -27.56 16.69
C ILE A 36 -7.31 -28.41 16.60
N PHE A 37 -8.19 -28.10 15.63
CA PHE A 37 -9.54 -28.65 15.56
C PHE A 37 -9.76 -29.61 14.39
N ASN A 38 -8.73 -29.82 13.54
CA ASN A 38 -8.69 -30.79 12.43
C ASN A 38 -9.90 -30.67 11.49
N GLY A 39 -9.82 -29.80 10.48
CA GLY A 39 -10.94 -29.27 9.65
C GLY A 39 -11.96 -30.29 9.08
N TYR A 40 -11.65 -31.58 9.07
CA TYR A 40 -12.55 -32.68 8.69
C TYR A 40 -13.59 -33.06 9.78
N LYS A 41 -13.38 -32.69 11.06
CA LYS A 41 -14.23 -33.11 12.20
C LYS A 41 -15.39 -32.16 12.52
N ARG A 42 -15.37 -30.93 12.01
CA ARG A 42 -16.51 -29.98 12.07
C ARG A 42 -17.68 -30.38 11.15
N LEU A 43 -17.39 -31.06 10.04
CA LEU A 43 -18.40 -31.67 9.16
C LEU A 43 -19.05 -32.92 9.78
N LEU A 44 -18.32 -33.67 10.63
CA LEU A 44 -18.87 -34.80 11.38
C LEU A 44 -19.79 -34.36 12.54
N GLU A 45 -19.70 -33.10 12.96
CA GLU A 45 -20.57 -32.45 13.95
C GLU A 45 -22.03 -32.40 13.48
N GLU A 46 -22.25 -32.15 12.19
CA GLU A 46 -23.58 -32.15 11.56
C GLU A 46 -24.15 -33.56 11.32
N HIS A 47 -23.33 -34.62 11.37
CA HIS A 47 -23.77 -35.98 11.01
C HIS A 47 -23.73 -37.00 12.15
N TRP A 48 -22.86 -36.84 13.16
CA TRP A 48 -22.60 -37.91 14.16
C TRP A 48 -22.45 -37.42 15.61
N GLY A 49 -22.56 -36.12 15.88
CA GLY A 49 -22.62 -35.57 17.24
C GLY A 49 -21.40 -35.81 18.14
N THR A 50 -20.23 -36.15 17.57
CA THR A 50 -19.01 -36.49 18.33
C THR A 50 -17.84 -35.61 17.89
N ILE A 51 -17.49 -34.60 18.67
CA ILE A 51 -16.23 -33.85 18.52
C ILE A 51 -15.13 -34.64 19.24
N ASN A 52 -13.99 -34.83 18.58
CA ASN A 52 -12.80 -35.35 19.26
C ASN A 52 -12.10 -34.20 19.99
N ASP A 53 -11.42 -34.52 21.11
CA ASP A 53 -10.63 -33.54 21.86
C ASP A 53 -9.67 -32.77 20.94
N PRO A 54 -9.49 -31.46 21.18
CA PRO A 54 -8.56 -30.64 20.40
C PRO A 54 -7.13 -31.14 20.58
N SER A 55 -6.28 -30.84 19.59
CA SER A 55 -4.85 -31.20 19.63
C SER A 55 -4.01 -30.04 20.16
N PRO A 56 -2.99 -30.29 20.98
CA PRO A 56 -2.03 -29.26 21.35
C PRO A 56 -1.32 -28.74 20.09
N TYR A 57 -1.00 -27.45 20.09
CA TYR A 57 -0.34 -26.78 18.97
C TYR A 57 0.64 -25.74 19.50
N GLU A 58 1.80 -25.62 18.86
CA GLU A 58 2.81 -24.64 19.25
C GLU A 58 3.55 -24.14 18.01
N ASP A 59 3.69 -22.83 17.89
CA ASP A 59 4.57 -22.19 16.92
C ASP A 59 5.30 -20.99 17.56
N GLU A 60 5.87 -20.11 16.73
CA GLU A 60 6.58 -18.91 17.19
C GLU A 60 5.66 -17.88 17.86
N PHE A 61 4.38 -17.83 17.50
CA PHE A 61 3.44 -16.81 17.98
C PHE A 61 2.55 -17.30 19.12
N VAL A 62 2.11 -18.57 19.08
CA VAL A 62 1.11 -19.11 20.01
C VAL A 62 1.48 -20.48 20.55
N LEU A 63 1.01 -20.75 21.77
CA LEU A 63 0.99 -22.05 22.42
C LEU A 63 -0.46 -22.38 22.78
N PHE A 64 -0.95 -23.52 22.31
CA PHE A 64 -2.26 -24.06 22.61
C PHE A 64 -2.12 -25.36 23.40
N GLU A 65 -2.59 -25.33 24.65
CA GLU A 65 -2.48 -26.43 25.60
C GLU A 65 -3.85 -27.09 25.83
N VAL A 66 -3.83 -28.40 26.03
CA VAL A 66 -5.03 -29.21 26.29
C VAL A 66 -4.84 -29.98 27.57
N PHE A 67 -5.71 -29.73 28.55
CA PHE A 67 -5.69 -30.34 29.87
C PHE A 67 -6.82 -31.35 29.99
N ARG A 68 -6.53 -32.52 30.57
CA ARG A 68 -7.53 -33.61 30.74
C ARG A 68 -8.45 -33.43 31.95
N ASP A 69 -8.44 -32.25 32.55
CA ASP A 69 -9.30 -31.85 33.66
C ASP A 69 -9.90 -30.46 33.43
N LYS A 70 -10.97 -30.13 34.17
CA LYS A 70 -11.61 -28.81 34.15
C LYS A 70 -11.07 -27.85 35.22
N GLN A 71 -9.87 -28.08 35.76
CA GLN A 71 -9.36 -27.30 36.90
C GLN A 71 -8.75 -25.96 36.49
N HIS A 72 -8.42 -25.78 35.21
CA HIS A 72 -7.89 -24.53 34.67
C HIS A 72 -9.04 -23.58 34.34
N LYS A 73 -9.43 -22.77 35.33
CA LYS A 73 -10.40 -21.67 35.16
C LYS A 73 -9.75 -20.55 34.37
N MET A 74 -10.26 -20.27 33.17
CA MET A 74 -10.09 -18.98 32.53
C MET A 74 -11.20 -18.02 33.00
N PRO A 75 -10.93 -16.69 33.07
CA PRO A 75 -11.96 -15.70 33.32
C PRO A 75 -13.08 -15.79 32.28
N GLU A 76 -14.29 -15.41 32.68
CA GLU A 76 -15.55 -15.61 31.95
C GLU A 76 -15.44 -15.31 30.44
N PRO A 77 -16.00 -16.16 29.58
CA PRO A 77 -15.91 -15.97 28.14
C PRO A 77 -16.68 -14.72 27.71
N LEU A 78 -15.95 -13.73 27.18
CA LEU A 78 -16.53 -12.66 26.39
C LEU A 78 -16.90 -13.23 25.02
N TYR A 79 -18.16 -13.62 24.86
CA TYR A 79 -18.74 -13.99 23.56
C TYR A 79 -18.61 -12.79 22.60
N PRO A 80 -17.86 -12.92 21.48
CA PRO A 80 -17.72 -11.82 20.54
C PRO A 80 -19.09 -11.45 19.94
N GLN A 81 -19.37 -10.16 19.82
CA GLN A 81 -20.53 -9.69 19.07
C GLN A 81 -20.27 -9.85 17.56
N SER A 82 -21.03 -10.77 16.94
CA SER A 82 -21.41 -10.95 15.52
C SER A 82 -20.39 -10.88 14.37
N ASN A 83 -19.09 -10.61 14.57
CA ASN A 83 -18.13 -10.60 13.45
C ASN A 83 -17.27 -11.88 13.44
N SER A 84 -17.56 -12.79 12.49
CA SER A 84 -16.95 -14.13 12.41
C SER A 84 -15.53 -14.14 11.81
N SER A 85 -14.59 -13.39 12.39
CA SER A 85 -13.17 -13.55 12.02
C SER A 85 -12.69 -14.95 12.42
N PRO A 86 -11.74 -15.56 11.69
CA PRO A 86 -11.13 -16.83 12.09
C PRO A 86 -10.59 -16.81 13.53
N TYR A 87 -10.01 -15.69 13.97
CA TYR A 87 -9.56 -15.52 15.35
C TYR A 87 -10.71 -15.56 16.38
N ASN A 88 -11.83 -14.88 16.12
CA ASN A 88 -13.01 -14.96 16.98
C ASN A 88 -13.55 -16.38 17.06
N LYS A 89 -13.57 -17.13 15.94
CA LYS A 89 -13.97 -18.54 15.94
C LYS A 89 -13.09 -19.39 16.84
N VAL A 90 -11.77 -19.14 16.88
CA VAL A 90 -10.87 -19.83 17.81
C VAL A 90 -11.18 -19.46 19.26
N ARG A 91 -11.42 -18.18 19.56
CA ARG A 91 -11.81 -17.72 20.92
C ARG A 91 -13.15 -18.32 21.38
N GLU A 92 -14.12 -18.42 20.48
CA GLU A 92 -15.42 -19.05 20.74
C GLU A 92 -15.26 -20.54 21.05
N LEU A 93 -14.44 -21.25 20.28
CA LEU A 93 -14.16 -22.67 20.57
C LEU A 93 -13.47 -22.84 21.94
N ILE A 94 -12.50 -21.99 22.27
CA ILE A 94 -11.85 -21.99 23.59
C ILE A 94 -12.88 -21.79 24.71
N ALA A 95 -13.79 -20.83 24.55
CA ALA A 95 -14.88 -20.59 25.49
C ALA A 95 -15.78 -21.83 25.68
N ILE A 96 -16.12 -22.51 24.59
CA ILE A 96 -16.96 -23.73 24.61
C ILE A 96 -16.27 -24.87 25.36
N PHE A 97 -14.98 -25.11 25.12
CA PHE A 97 -14.22 -26.17 25.81
C PHE A 97 -14.03 -25.86 27.30
N ASN A 98 -13.89 -24.59 27.67
CA ASN A 98 -13.71 -24.17 29.06
C ASN A 98 -15.03 -23.95 29.82
N ASP A 99 -16.18 -24.13 29.16
CA ASP A 99 -17.47 -24.00 29.80
C ASP A 99 -17.70 -25.16 30.81
N SER A 100 -17.74 -24.80 32.09
CA SER A 100 -18.02 -25.74 33.17
C SER A 100 -19.39 -26.41 33.05
N THR A 101 -20.39 -25.73 32.47
CA THR A 101 -21.76 -26.22 32.28
C THR A 101 -21.88 -27.21 31.12
N ASN A 102 -20.92 -27.19 30.18
CA ASN A 102 -20.91 -28.09 29.04
C ASN A 102 -20.37 -29.47 29.42
N MET A 103 -21.28 -30.42 29.68
CA MET A 103 -20.92 -31.80 30.06
C MET A 103 -20.39 -32.65 28.89
N ARG A 104 -20.42 -32.14 27.64
CA ARG A 104 -19.95 -32.88 26.47
C ARG A 104 -18.43 -32.99 26.41
N TYR A 105 -17.71 -32.06 27.06
CA TYR A 105 -16.26 -31.98 27.02
C TYR A 105 -15.67 -32.12 28.42
N LYS A 106 -14.70 -33.03 28.58
CA LYS A 106 -13.99 -33.26 29.84
C LYS A 106 -12.65 -32.53 29.92
N SER A 107 -12.16 -32.06 28.77
CA SER A 107 -10.88 -31.37 28.62
C SER A 107 -11.07 -29.86 28.72
N SER A 108 -10.11 -29.15 29.31
CA SER A 108 -9.99 -27.69 29.23
C SER A 108 -8.83 -27.30 28.33
N VAL A 109 -8.84 -26.08 27.79
CA VAL A 109 -7.84 -25.60 26.84
C VAL A 109 -7.34 -24.21 27.20
N CYS A 110 -6.09 -23.91 26.88
CA CYS A 110 -5.50 -22.59 27.06
C CYS A 110 -4.78 -22.14 25.79
N LEU A 111 -4.96 -20.88 25.42
CA LEU A 111 -4.22 -20.23 24.34
C LEU A 111 -3.33 -19.14 24.94
N THR A 112 -2.03 -19.33 24.84
CA THR A 112 -1.01 -18.39 25.31
C THR A 112 -0.31 -17.75 24.12
N PHE A 113 -0.31 -16.42 24.05
CA PHE A 113 0.47 -15.67 23.06
C PHE A 113 1.92 -15.48 23.52
N LYS A 114 2.85 -16.07 22.76
CA LYS A 114 4.29 -15.85 22.90
C LYS A 114 4.71 -14.50 22.33
N ASN A 115 4.11 -14.10 21.22
CA ASN A 115 4.32 -12.82 20.56
C ASN A 115 3.19 -11.84 20.91
N LYS A 116 3.51 -10.80 21.68
CA LYS A 116 2.53 -9.84 22.21
C LYS A 116 2.07 -8.84 21.17
N PHE A 117 2.93 -8.50 20.22
CA PHE A 117 2.52 -7.68 19.09
C PHE A 117 1.50 -8.40 18.20
N PHE A 118 1.70 -9.70 17.95
CA PHE A 118 0.77 -10.51 17.15
C PHE A 118 -0.60 -10.67 17.82
N GLU A 119 -0.64 -10.82 19.15
CA GLU A 119 -1.86 -10.79 19.97
C GLU A 119 -2.64 -9.48 19.76
N HIS A 120 -1.92 -8.35 19.79
CA HIS A 120 -2.50 -7.02 19.59
C HIS A 120 -3.11 -6.87 18.20
N ILE A 121 -2.36 -7.16 17.13
CA ILE A 121 -2.88 -7.00 15.76
C ILE A 121 -4.01 -7.99 15.43
N SER A 122 -3.97 -9.22 15.97
CA SER A 122 -5.06 -10.20 15.82
C SER A 122 -6.35 -9.71 16.46
N SER A 123 -6.25 -9.13 17.66
CA SER A 123 -7.40 -8.57 18.38
C SER A 123 -7.98 -7.36 17.65
N ARG A 124 -7.13 -6.45 17.15
CA ARG A 124 -7.54 -5.27 16.38
C ARG A 124 -8.21 -5.62 15.06
N CYS A 125 -7.61 -6.55 14.31
CA CYS A 125 -8.15 -7.04 13.04
C CYS A 125 -9.53 -7.64 13.23
N SER A 126 -9.72 -8.39 14.32
CA SER A 126 -11.00 -8.99 14.67
C SER A 126 -12.12 -7.98 14.96
N LEU A 127 -11.78 -6.86 15.61
CA LEU A 127 -12.75 -5.82 15.97
C LEU A 127 -13.16 -4.97 14.77
N ASN A 128 -12.19 -4.54 13.95
CA ASN A 128 -12.41 -3.53 12.91
C ASN A 128 -12.47 -4.12 11.49
N ASN A 129 -12.28 -5.43 11.34
CA ASN A 129 -12.17 -6.11 10.04
C ASN A 129 -11.09 -5.50 9.13
N TRP A 130 -10.11 -4.81 9.73
CA TRP A 130 -9.02 -4.09 9.08
C TRP A 130 -7.92 -3.85 10.11
N VAL A 131 -6.67 -3.96 9.67
CA VAL A 131 -5.50 -3.60 10.46
C VAL A 131 -4.42 -3.05 9.53
N ASP A 132 -3.67 -2.07 10.02
CA ASP A 132 -2.45 -1.58 9.39
C ASP A 132 -1.29 -1.90 10.33
N ILE A 133 -0.58 -2.99 10.03
CA ILE A 133 0.41 -3.57 10.94
C ILE A 133 1.56 -2.58 11.19
N GLU A 134 1.97 -1.81 10.18
CA GLU A 134 3.05 -0.82 10.28
C GLU A 134 2.64 0.35 11.19
N ASN A 135 1.41 0.83 11.04
CA ASN A 135 0.89 1.90 11.91
C ASN A 135 0.61 1.43 13.34
N GLU A 136 0.15 0.19 13.53
CA GLU A 136 -0.03 -0.39 14.88
C GLU A 136 1.33 -0.59 15.57
N TYR A 137 2.38 -0.99 14.84
CA TYR A 137 3.76 -1.05 15.34
C TYR A 137 4.26 0.35 15.76
N TYR A 138 4.10 1.35 14.90
CA TYR A 138 4.48 2.73 15.24
C TYR A 138 3.69 3.26 16.45
N GLY A 139 2.40 2.92 16.55
CA GLY A 139 1.58 3.22 17.72
C GLY A 139 2.16 2.62 19.01
N LYS A 140 2.62 1.37 18.97
CA LYS A 140 3.30 0.73 20.12
C LYS A 140 4.63 1.39 20.47
N LEU A 141 5.42 1.84 19.49
CA LEU A 141 6.60 2.65 19.77
C LEU A 141 6.24 3.95 20.49
N LYS A 142 5.18 4.65 20.06
CA LYS A 142 4.72 5.88 20.73
C LYS A 142 4.27 5.64 22.17
N GLU A 143 3.59 4.52 22.44
CA GLU A 143 3.22 4.14 23.82
C GLU A 143 4.49 3.97 24.68
N LEU A 144 5.54 3.35 24.15
CA LEU A 144 6.81 3.15 24.84
C LEU A 144 7.60 4.45 25.06
N LEU A 145 7.36 5.51 24.27
CA LEU A 145 7.94 6.84 24.54
C LEU A 145 7.46 7.46 25.85
N LEU A 146 6.35 6.98 26.41
CA LEU A 146 5.80 7.44 27.68
C LEU A 146 6.44 6.74 28.88
N GLU A 147 7.25 5.69 28.66
CA GLU A 147 7.99 5.00 29.71
C GLU A 147 9.18 5.85 30.17
N ASN A 148 9.15 6.25 31.44
CA ASN A 148 10.15 7.14 32.03
C ASN A 148 11.47 6.42 32.28
N ASP A 149 11.41 5.13 32.64
CA ASP A 149 12.61 4.32 32.89
C ASP A 149 13.25 3.89 31.58
N ALA A 150 14.48 4.35 31.34
CA ALA A 150 15.21 4.07 30.11
C ALA A 150 15.57 2.59 29.93
N LEU A 151 15.89 1.87 31.01
CA LEU A 151 16.26 0.46 30.91
C LEU A 151 15.04 -0.38 30.53
N ILE A 152 13.92 -0.16 31.22
CA ILE A 152 12.65 -0.85 30.96
C ILE A 152 12.15 -0.52 29.55
N ARG A 153 12.20 0.76 29.15
CA ARG A 153 11.79 1.19 27.82
C ARG A 153 12.58 0.46 26.73
N ASN A 154 13.91 0.43 26.84
CA ASN A 154 14.76 -0.15 25.81
C ASN A 154 14.58 -1.67 25.70
N GLU A 155 14.41 -2.36 26.84
CA GLU A 155 14.07 -3.79 26.83
C GLU A 155 12.72 -4.07 26.15
N LYS A 156 11.70 -3.24 26.43
CA LYS A 156 10.38 -3.35 25.80
C LYS A 156 10.44 -3.07 24.29
N VAL A 157 11.23 -2.09 23.85
CA VAL A 157 11.41 -1.79 22.42
C VAL A 157 12.12 -2.94 21.71
N ARG A 158 13.19 -3.50 22.28
CA ARG A 158 13.84 -4.68 21.72
C ARG A 158 12.93 -5.91 21.68
N ALA A 159 12.04 -6.07 22.67
CA ALA A 159 11.01 -7.11 22.61
C ALA A 159 10.02 -6.87 21.47
N LEU A 160 9.52 -5.63 21.32
CA LEU A 160 8.63 -5.24 20.22
C LEU A 160 9.28 -5.45 18.84
N ASN A 161 10.57 -5.10 18.68
CA ASN A 161 11.30 -5.29 17.43
C ASN A 161 11.42 -6.77 17.06
N ARG A 162 11.71 -7.65 18.04
CA ARG A 162 11.74 -9.11 17.84
C ARG A 162 10.36 -9.65 17.45
N ASP A 163 9.33 -9.22 18.15
CA ASP A 163 7.95 -9.62 17.85
C ASP A 163 7.55 -9.17 16.43
N PHE A 164 7.92 -7.95 16.03
CA PHE A 164 7.64 -7.41 14.69
C PHE A 164 8.41 -8.15 13.58
N ASP A 165 9.67 -8.51 13.81
CA ASP A 165 10.47 -9.30 12.86
C ASP A 165 9.89 -10.70 12.62
N ALA A 166 9.39 -11.38 13.66
CA ALA A 166 8.67 -12.64 13.50
C ALA A 166 7.43 -12.46 12.60
N VAL A 167 6.63 -11.41 12.83
CA VAL A 167 5.46 -11.09 11.97
C VAL A 167 5.89 -10.84 10.52
N LYS A 168 6.99 -10.12 10.30
CA LYS A 168 7.54 -9.86 8.96
C LYS A 168 7.89 -11.16 8.22
N LYS A 169 8.60 -12.08 8.88
CA LYS A 169 8.97 -13.39 8.30
C LYS A 169 7.74 -14.25 7.95
N GLN A 170 6.74 -14.25 8.83
CA GLN A 170 5.50 -14.98 8.59
C GLN A 170 4.69 -14.36 7.44
N LEU A 171 4.68 -13.03 7.33
CA LEU A 171 4.06 -12.31 6.21
C LEU A 171 4.74 -12.65 4.88
N GLU A 172 6.08 -12.66 4.83
CA GLU A 172 6.84 -13.03 3.63
C GLU A 172 6.54 -14.48 3.18
N THR A 173 6.46 -15.40 4.14
CA THR A 173 6.08 -16.81 3.89
C THR A 173 4.67 -16.90 3.31
N TYR A 174 3.71 -16.19 3.91
CA TYR A 174 2.32 -16.15 3.45
C TYR A 174 2.21 -15.58 2.03
N LEU A 175 2.82 -14.42 1.76
CA LEU A 175 2.75 -13.77 0.46
C LEU A 175 3.42 -14.61 -0.64
N THR A 176 4.51 -15.31 -0.31
CA THR A 176 5.16 -16.25 -1.25
C THR A 176 4.19 -17.35 -1.68
N LYS A 177 3.41 -17.91 -0.74
CA LYS A 177 2.38 -18.90 -1.05
C LYS A 177 1.25 -18.32 -1.91
N VAL A 178 0.75 -17.14 -1.56
CA VAL A 178 -0.32 -16.46 -2.32
C VAL A 178 0.06 -16.25 -3.79
N VAL A 179 1.30 -15.80 -4.04
CA VAL A 179 1.80 -15.56 -5.40
C VAL A 179 1.96 -16.85 -6.20
N GLN A 180 2.33 -17.96 -5.55
CA GLN A 180 2.47 -19.27 -6.21
C GLN A 180 1.12 -19.91 -6.57
N GLU A 181 0.10 -19.71 -5.74
CA GLU A 181 -1.21 -20.37 -5.88
C GLU A 181 -2.19 -19.59 -6.77
N THR A 182 -1.93 -18.30 -7.01
CA THR A 182 -2.87 -17.42 -7.73
C THR A 182 -2.45 -17.19 -9.18
N GLN A 183 -3.33 -17.54 -10.13
CA GLN A 183 -3.14 -17.18 -11.53
C GLN A 183 -3.61 -15.75 -11.79
N THR A 184 -2.69 -14.88 -12.23
CA THR A 184 -3.01 -13.47 -12.54
C THR A 184 -3.12 -13.25 -14.05
N LYS A 185 -4.05 -12.38 -14.47
CA LYS A 185 -4.28 -11.99 -15.87
C LYS A 185 -4.10 -10.47 -16.02
N PRO A 186 -3.53 -9.97 -17.14
CA PRO A 186 -3.41 -8.54 -17.36
C PRO A 186 -4.76 -7.91 -17.73
N PHE A 187 -4.96 -6.64 -17.36
CA PHE A 187 -6.11 -5.82 -17.74
C PHE A 187 -5.74 -4.78 -18.78
N THR A 188 -6.55 -4.68 -19.84
CA THR A 188 -6.36 -3.66 -20.89
C THR A 188 -6.49 -2.24 -20.35
N SER A 189 -7.42 -2.00 -19.41
CA SER A 189 -7.61 -0.69 -18.78
C SER A 189 -6.37 -0.17 -18.05
N ILE A 190 -5.59 -1.08 -17.46
CA ILE A 190 -4.34 -0.73 -16.77
C ILE A 190 -3.26 -0.36 -17.79
N ARG A 191 -3.13 -1.11 -18.89
CA ARG A 191 -2.20 -0.77 -19.99
C ARG A 191 -2.53 0.58 -20.62
N GLU A 192 -3.81 0.82 -20.91
CA GLU A 192 -4.27 2.09 -21.45
C GLU A 192 -3.94 3.26 -20.53
N ALA A 193 -4.06 3.08 -19.22
CA ALA A 193 -3.68 4.11 -18.25
C ALA A 193 -2.17 4.40 -18.27
N PHE A 194 -1.32 3.39 -18.51
CA PHE A 194 0.14 3.56 -18.58
C PHE A 194 0.55 4.37 -19.81
N ASP A 195 -0.07 4.08 -20.96
CA ASP A 195 0.26 4.67 -22.27
C ASP A 195 -0.50 5.95 -22.62
N SER A 196 -1.52 6.29 -21.83
CA SER A 196 -2.36 7.47 -22.07
C SER A 196 -1.54 8.76 -22.14
N ILE A 197 -2.02 9.76 -22.89
CA ILE A 197 -1.44 11.10 -22.79
C ILE A 197 -1.69 11.70 -21.40
N ILE A 198 -0.82 12.61 -20.95
CA ILE A 198 -1.12 13.49 -19.83
C ILE A 198 -2.10 14.53 -20.34
N ALA A 199 -3.36 14.50 -19.93
CA ALA A 199 -4.34 15.43 -20.51
C ALA A 199 -4.00 16.87 -20.09
N PRO A 200 -4.00 17.88 -20.99
CA PRO A 200 -3.58 19.24 -20.63
C PRO A 200 -4.39 19.87 -19.49
N ASN A 201 -5.65 19.48 -19.33
CA ASN A 201 -6.55 19.90 -18.25
C ASN A 201 -6.27 19.19 -16.91
N GLU A 202 -5.47 18.12 -16.90
CA GLU A 202 -5.01 17.47 -15.66
C GLU A 202 -3.77 18.16 -15.08
N VAL A 203 -3.09 19.02 -15.83
CA VAL A 203 -1.89 19.74 -15.37
C VAL A 203 -2.29 20.86 -14.42
N ALA A 204 -1.74 20.84 -13.20
CA ALA A 204 -1.97 21.86 -12.18
C ALA A 204 -1.68 23.26 -12.73
N TYR A 205 -2.51 24.25 -12.40
CA TYR A 205 -2.36 25.62 -12.93
C TYR A 205 -1.02 26.23 -12.52
N GLY A 206 -0.61 26.01 -11.27
CA GLY A 206 0.68 26.46 -10.76
C GLY A 206 1.88 25.80 -11.45
N LYS A 207 1.68 24.68 -12.17
CA LYS A 207 2.72 23.88 -12.83
C LYS A 207 2.69 23.91 -14.36
N GLN A 208 1.76 24.65 -14.94
CA GLN A 208 1.75 24.92 -16.38
C GLN A 208 3.05 25.56 -16.90
N PRO A 209 3.71 26.51 -16.19
CA PRO A 209 4.97 27.08 -16.65
C PRO A 209 6.07 26.03 -16.87
N GLU A 210 6.25 25.11 -15.91
CA GLU A 210 7.24 24.03 -15.96
C GLU A 210 6.92 23.03 -17.08
N ALA A 211 5.64 22.65 -17.22
CA ALA A 211 5.18 21.78 -18.31
C ALA A 211 5.45 22.42 -19.69
N PHE A 212 5.08 23.69 -19.86
CA PHE A 212 5.31 24.42 -21.11
C PHE A 212 6.79 24.61 -21.38
N HIS A 213 7.61 24.85 -20.37
CA HIS A 213 9.06 24.95 -20.54
C HIS A 213 9.65 23.67 -21.11
N SER A 214 9.34 22.51 -20.50
CA SER A 214 9.75 21.18 -20.99
C SER A 214 9.30 20.93 -22.43
N ILE A 215 8.07 21.30 -22.80
CA ILE A 215 7.57 21.18 -24.17
C ILE A 215 8.39 22.07 -25.11
N THR A 216 8.62 23.32 -24.76
CA THR A 216 9.37 24.25 -25.61
C THR A 216 10.83 23.82 -25.81
N ASP A 217 11.46 23.24 -24.80
CA ASP A 217 12.82 22.71 -24.92
C ASP A 217 12.88 21.48 -25.82
N GLN A 218 11.87 20.61 -25.76
CA GLN A 218 11.72 19.50 -26.71
C GLN A 218 11.57 20.00 -28.15
N MET A 219 10.73 21.02 -28.37
CA MET A 219 10.54 21.62 -29.69
C MET A 219 11.85 22.18 -30.24
N ARG A 220 12.65 22.83 -29.38
CA ARG A 220 13.98 23.34 -29.73
C ARG A 220 14.93 22.23 -30.14
N GLN A 221 14.93 21.11 -29.41
CA GLN A 221 15.77 19.94 -29.72
C GLN A 221 15.35 19.27 -31.04
N SER A 222 14.06 19.28 -31.37
CA SER A 222 13.53 18.71 -32.63
C SER A 222 13.48 19.69 -33.81
N ASP A 223 13.95 20.94 -33.65
CA ASP A 223 13.73 21.99 -34.68
C ASP A 223 14.44 21.69 -36.00
N PHE A 224 15.56 20.95 -35.95
CA PHE A 224 16.34 20.61 -37.14
C PHE A 224 15.53 19.81 -38.17
N THR A 225 14.56 19.01 -37.72
CA THR A 225 13.75 18.13 -38.59
C THR A 225 12.37 18.69 -38.90
N GLU A 226 11.83 19.58 -38.06
CA GLU A 226 10.40 19.94 -38.11
C GLU A 226 10.10 21.43 -38.26
N GLY A 227 11.08 22.32 -38.06
CA GLY A 227 10.90 23.77 -38.19
C GLY A 227 9.86 24.39 -37.25
N ARG A 228 9.27 23.64 -36.31
CA ARG A 228 8.23 24.15 -35.40
C ARG A 228 8.76 25.17 -34.41
N TRP A 229 9.99 25.04 -33.95
CA TRP A 229 10.60 26.04 -33.07
C TRP A 229 10.97 27.29 -33.85
N SER A 230 11.31 27.17 -35.12
CA SER A 230 11.42 28.32 -36.03
C SER A 230 10.06 29.01 -36.24
N GLN A 231 8.97 28.27 -36.46
CA GLN A 231 7.60 28.83 -36.49
C GLN A 231 7.21 29.49 -35.17
N MET A 232 7.54 28.86 -34.03
CA MET A 232 7.31 29.43 -32.72
C MET A 232 8.10 30.74 -32.55
N ARG A 233 9.39 30.80 -32.93
CA ARG A 233 10.18 32.05 -32.89
C ARG A 233 9.51 33.18 -33.68
N VAL A 234 9.08 32.91 -34.92
CA VAL A 234 8.38 33.91 -35.75
C VAL A 234 7.06 34.35 -35.10
N TYR A 235 6.28 33.42 -34.55
CA TYR A 235 5.06 33.72 -33.82
C TYR A 235 5.32 34.62 -32.61
N MET A 236 6.39 34.34 -31.87
CA MET A 236 6.81 35.09 -30.69
C MET A 236 7.24 36.51 -31.05
N ASP A 237 8.08 36.67 -32.07
CA ASP A 237 8.62 37.95 -32.50
C ASP A 237 7.49 38.92 -32.90
N ASN A 238 6.43 38.42 -33.52
CA ASN A 238 5.24 39.19 -33.89
C ASN A 238 4.35 39.60 -32.70
N LEU A 239 4.55 39.01 -31.52
CA LEU A 239 3.60 39.08 -30.39
C LEU A 239 4.24 39.46 -29.04
N LEU A 240 5.55 39.69 -29.01
CA LEU A 240 6.32 40.12 -27.83
C LEU A 240 5.69 41.32 -27.11
N CYS A 241 5.13 42.28 -27.86
CA CYS A 241 4.49 43.48 -27.29
C CYS A 241 3.07 43.24 -26.74
N ARG A 242 2.36 42.16 -27.16
CA ARG A 242 0.93 41.96 -26.82
C ARG A 242 0.68 41.10 -25.57
N PHE A 243 1.61 40.21 -25.18
CA PHE A 243 1.33 39.18 -24.17
C PHE A 243 2.11 39.30 -22.84
N LYS A 244 2.41 40.53 -22.38
CA LYS A 244 3.01 40.80 -21.05
C LYS A 244 4.21 39.86 -20.71
N GLY A 245 5.06 39.53 -21.69
CA GLY A 245 6.30 38.81 -21.45
C GLY A 245 6.24 37.27 -21.34
N LYS A 246 5.11 36.59 -21.62
CA LYS A 246 5.05 35.10 -21.65
C LYS A 246 4.62 34.47 -23.00
N PRO A 247 5.18 34.89 -24.15
CA PRO A 247 4.68 34.44 -25.45
C PRO A 247 4.87 32.92 -25.70
N ARG A 248 5.83 32.25 -25.03
CA ARG A 248 6.05 30.79 -25.15
C ARG A 248 4.84 30.00 -24.66
N GLN A 249 4.28 30.43 -23.53
CA GLN A 249 3.12 29.80 -22.92
C GLN A 249 1.90 29.95 -23.82
N HIS A 250 1.70 31.16 -24.37
CA HIS A 250 0.62 31.44 -25.30
C HIS A 250 0.71 30.57 -26.55
N TYR A 251 1.90 30.42 -27.13
CA TYR A 251 2.08 29.53 -28.28
C TYR A 251 1.68 28.10 -27.94
N VAL A 252 2.24 27.50 -26.88
CA VAL A 252 1.89 26.12 -26.48
C VAL A 252 0.38 25.98 -26.26
N GLN A 253 -0.23 26.93 -25.55
CA GLN A 253 -1.67 26.96 -25.30
C GLN A 253 -2.49 27.02 -26.60
N SER A 254 -2.07 27.82 -27.59
CA SER A 254 -2.72 27.92 -28.90
C SER A 254 -2.66 26.61 -29.71
N GLN A 255 -1.66 25.75 -29.43
CA GLN A 255 -1.47 24.47 -30.12
C GLN A 255 -2.28 23.33 -29.49
N LEU A 256 -2.81 23.49 -28.27
CA LEU A 256 -3.54 22.42 -27.56
C LEU A 256 -4.83 21.96 -28.27
N LYS A 257 -5.36 22.77 -29.19
CA LYS A 257 -6.49 22.39 -30.05
C LYS A 257 -6.16 21.30 -31.07
N TYR A 258 -4.88 21.01 -31.31
CA TYR A 258 -4.45 20.01 -32.29
C TYR A 258 -4.08 18.69 -31.59
N ASP A 259 -4.78 17.61 -31.93
CA ASP A 259 -4.52 16.29 -31.34
C ASP A 259 -3.11 15.76 -31.64
N ALA A 260 -2.59 16.03 -32.84
CA ALA A 260 -1.22 15.68 -33.19
C ALA A 260 -0.18 16.38 -32.29
N PHE A 261 -0.47 17.60 -31.83
CA PHE A 261 0.40 18.30 -30.87
C PHE A 261 0.33 17.64 -29.49
N LYS A 262 -0.88 17.37 -28.99
CA LYS A 262 -1.09 16.68 -27.70
C LYS A 262 -0.41 15.31 -27.70
N LYS A 263 -0.69 14.46 -28.69
CA LYS A 263 -0.10 13.11 -28.83
C LYS A 263 1.42 13.15 -28.90
N LYS A 264 2.02 14.22 -29.42
CA LYS A 264 3.47 14.33 -29.49
C LYS A 264 4.13 14.79 -28.19
N TYR A 265 3.61 15.86 -27.59
CA TYR A 265 4.29 16.55 -26.48
C TYR A 265 3.73 16.25 -25.10
N TYR A 266 2.52 15.69 -25.03
CA TYR A 266 1.87 15.26 -23.79
C TYR A 266 1.87 13.74 -23.58
N THR A 267 2.38 12.96 -24.54
CA THR A 267 2.73 11.56 -24.27
C THR A 267 3.96 11.52 -23.36
N PRO A 268 3.93 10.77 -22.25
CA PRO A 268 5.11 10.63 -21.40
C PRO A 268 6.31 10.12 -22.18
N LYS A 269 7.48 10.74 -21.99
CA LYS A 269 8.74 10.23 -22.57
C LYS A 269 9.19 8.93 -21.91
N GLN A 270 9.01 8.87 -20.59
CA GLN A 270 9.32 7.73 -19.75
C GLN A 270 8.17 7.51 -18.78
N THR A 271 7.80 6.24 -18.60
CA THR A 271 6.85 5.80 -17.58
C THR A 271 7.60 4.88 -16.62
N LEU A 272 7.62 5.27 -15.36
CA LEU A 272 8.19 4.52 -14.24
C LEU A 272 7.07 3.89 -13.44
N ILE A 273 7.15 2.59 -13.17
CA ILE A 273 6.29 1.92 -12.19
C ILE A 273 7.01 1.93 -10.85
N LEU A 274 6.45 2.64 -9.87
CA LEU A 274 6.90 2.63 -8.50
C LEU A 274 6.06 1.63 -7.71
N ASN A 275 6.63 0.46 -7.46
CA ASN A 275 5.97 -0.67 -6.82
C ASN A 275 6.17 -0.65 -5.31
N PHE A 276 5.09 -0.44 -4.56
CA PHE A 276 5.03 -0.52 -3.09
C PHE A 276 4.65 -1.92 -2.59
N ASN A 277 4.25 -2.83 -3.50
CA ASN A 277 3.97 -4.21 -3.15
C ASN A 277 5.28 -4.99 -3.06
N TYR A 278 5.25 -6.04 -2.25
CA TYR A 278 6.34 -7.01 -2.17
C TYR A 278 6.30 -8.01 -3.34
N THR A 279 5.17 -8.10 -4.04
CA THR A 279 4.99 -9.00 -5.20
C THR A 279 5.49 -8.37 -6.49
N SER A 280 5.85 -9.22 -7.45
CA SER A 280 6.30 -8.83 -8.80
C SER A 280 5.16 -8.82 -9.83
N THR A 281 3.90 -8.63 -9.39
CA THR A 281 2.70 -8.68 -10.27
C THR A 281 2.81 -7.74 -11.47
N ALA A 282 3.25 -6.50 -11.25
CA ALA A 282 3.41 -5.54 -12.34
C ALA A 282 4.56 -5.90 -13.28
N GLU A 283 5.64 -6.46 -12.73
CA GLU A 283 6.81 -6.91 -13.50
C GLU A 283 6.43 -8.02 -14.48
N HIS A 284 5.66 -9.00 -14.01
CA HIS A 284 5.23 -10.13 -14.83
C HIS A 284 4.19 -9.75 -15.89
N LEU A 285 3.26 -8.84 -15.57
CA LEU A 285 2.09 -8.57 -16.44
C LEU A 285 2.25 -7.36 -17.37
N TYR A 286 3.05 -6.37 -16.98
CA TYR A 286 3.08 -5.06 -17.65
C TYR A 286 4.50 -4.53 -17.95
N ALA A 287 5.55 -4.94 -17.24
CA ALA A 287 6.84 -4.24 -17.26
C ALA A 287 7.76 -4.44 -18.48
N LYS A 288 7.32 -5.15 -19.53
CA LYS A 288 8.18 -5.34 -20.73
C LYS A 288 8.68 -4.03 -21.35
N GLU A 289 7.96 -2.94 -21.13
CA GLU A 289 8.23 -1.62 -21.73
C GLU A 289 8.51 -0.52 -20.70
N TYR A 290 8.50 -0.84 -19.40
CA TYR A 290 8.58 0.16 -18.32
C TYR A 290 9.67 -0.16 -17.31
N GLU A 291 10.33 0.87 -16.81
CA GLU A 291 11.21 0.72 -15.65
C GLU A 291 10.33 0.45 -14.41
N VAL A 292 10.75 -0.50 -13.57
CA VAL A 292 10.10 -0.80 -12.29
C VAL A 292 11.08 -0.57 -11.16
N ILE A 293 10.65 0.21 -10.17
CA ILE A 293 11.36 0.37 -8.90
C ILE A 293 10.50 -0.26 -7.81
N ASN A 294 10.96 -1.39 -7.26
CA ASN A 294 10.36 -2.02 -6.08
C ASN A 294 10.89 -1.33 -4.82
N ILE A 295 10.20 -0.27 -4.41
CA ILE A 295 10.71 0.64 -3.38
C ILE A 295 10.69 0.02 -1.98
N HIS A 296 9.80 -0.94 -1.76
CA HIS A 296 9.67 -1.70 -0.53
C HIS A 296 10.38 -3.07 -0.57
N GLY A 297 11.26 -3.29 -1.55
CA GLY A 297 11.84 -4.62 -1.74
C GLY A 297 10.95 -5.58 -2.50
N GLN A 298 11.42 -6.82 -2.64
CA GLN A 298 10.74 -7.91 -3.33
C GLN A 298 10.79 -9.20 -2.49
N LEU A 299 9.73 -9.99 -2.56
CA LEU A 299 9.69 -11.33 -1.97
C LEU A 299 10.84 -12.18 -2.51
N ASN A 300 11.53 -12.90 -1.62
CA ASN A 300 12.60 -13.84 -1.98
C ASN A 300 13.77 -13.20 -2.76
N ASN A 301 14.05 -11.90 -2.55
CA ASN A 301 15.16 -11.20 -3.19
C ASN A 301 16.17 -10.68 -2.16
N GLU A 302 17.32 -11.36 -2.04
CA GLU A 302 18.38 -10.98 -1.11
C GLU A 302 19.02 -9.60 -1.42
N ARG A 303 18.99 -9.14 -2.68
CA ARG A 303 19.58 -7.85 -3.08
C ARG A 303 18.64 -6.66 -2.84
N ASN A 304 17.35 -6.93 -2.71
CA ASN A 304 16.33 -5.93 -2.45
C ASN A 304 15.27 -6.54 -1.51
N PRO A 305 15.66 -6.85 -0.26
CA PRO A 305 14.78 -7.54 0.69
C PRO A 305 13.62 -6.64 1.08
N ILE A 306 12.56 -7.27 1.63
CA ILE A 306 11.36 -6.55 2.06
C ILE A 306 11.68 -5.46 3.10
N ILE A 307 11.23 -4.25 2.81
CA ILE A 307 11.22 -3.11 3.71
C ILE A 307 9.81 -2.96 4.27
N PHE A 308 9.64 -3.42 5.51
CA PHE A 308 8.39 -3.40 6.25
C PHE A 308 8.62 -2.70 7.59
N GLY A 309 7.86 -1.65 7.88
CA GLY A 309 8.16 -0.76 9.00
C GLY A 309 7.39 0.56 8.95
N TYR A 310 7.81 1.57 9.70
CA TYR A 310 7.14 2.86 9.75
C TYR A 310 7.95 3.95 9.03
N GLY A 311 7.31 5.05 8.65
CA GLY A 311 7.96 6.10 7.85
C GLY A 311 7.18 7.41 7.81
N ASP A 312 6.47 7.75 8.90
CA ASP A 312 5.90 9.09 9.09
C ASP A 312 6.86 9.99 9.87
N GLU A 313 7.87 10.53 9.18
CA GLU A 313 8.87 11.42 9.81
C GLU A 313 8.33 12.84 10.04
N LEU A 314 7.18 13.15 9.44
CA LEU A 314 6.51 14.44 9.59
C LEU A 314 5.66 14.51 10.87
N ASP A 315 5.50 13.39 11.57
CA ASP A 315 4.77 13.26 12.83
C ASP A 315 5.59 13.81 14.02
N ASP A 316 4.90 14.44 14.98
CA ASP A 316 5.59 15.08 16.11
C ASP A 316 6.20 14.08 17.10
N ASP A 317 5.65 12.85 17.20
CA ASP A 317 6.26 11.82 18.02
C ASP A 317 7.55 11.27 17.41
N TYR A 318 7.69 11.32 16.07
CA TYR A 318 8.94 10.95 15.42
C TYR A 318 10.08 11.89 15.85
N LYS A 319 9.82 13.19 15.92
CA LYS A 319 10.79 14.18 16.43
C LYS A 319 11.18 13.91 17.89
N ARG A 320 10.31 13.25 18.67
CA ARG A 320 10.63 12.82 20.04
C ARG A 320 11.53 11.59 20.01
N ILE A 321 11.25 10.62 19.14
CA ILE A 321 12.10 9.44 18.90
C ILE A 321 13.53 9.88 18.54
N GLU A 322 13.70 10.76 17.57
CA GLU A 322 15.04 11.22 17.15
C GLU A 322 15.83 11.87 18.28
N LYS A 323 15.15 12.64 19.16
CA LYS A 323 15.77 13.30 20.30
C LYS A 323 16.19 12.35 21.42
N LEU A 324 15.61 11.15 21.49
CA LEU A 324 15.99 10.15 22.49
C LEU A 324 17.39 9.57 22.25
N GLN A 325 17.92 9.69 21.03
CA GLN A 325 19.21 9.12 20.63
C GLN A 325 19.30 7.60 20.89
N ASP A 326 18.18 6.91 20.74
CA ASP A 326 18.09 5.46 20.92
C ASP A 326 17.78 4.78 19.59
N ASN A 327 18.77 4.03 19.10
CA ASN A 327 18.69 3.36 17.81
C ASN A 327 17.69 2.19 17.81
N ASP A 328 17.34 1.63 18.98
CA ASP A 328 16.36 0.53 19.06
C ASP A 328 14.98 1.00 18.54
N PHE A 329 14.64 2.29 18.70
CA PHE A 329 13.41 2.84 18.12
C PHE A 329 13.46 2.99 16.59
N LEU A 330 14.65 3.20 16.03
CA LEU A 330 14.87 3.47 14.60
C LEU A 330 15.09 2.18 13.78
N GLU A 331 15.18 1.02 14.42
CA GLU A 331 15.47 -0.28 13.77
C GLU A 331 14.58 -0.56 12.54
N ASN A 332 13.29 -0.20 12.63
CA ASN A 332 12.28 -0.48 11.60
C ASN A 332 11.79 0.78 10.86
N ILE A 333 12.60 1.85 10.81
CA ILE A 333 12.27 3.04 10.01
C ILE A 333 12.59 2.81 8.53
N LYS A 334 11.61 3.04 7.65
CA LYS A 334 11.77 2.79 6.21
C LYS A 334 12.83 3.67 5.55
N SER A 335 12.97 4.93 5.97
CA SER A 335 13.91 5.85 5.33
C SER A 335 15.37 5.45 5.49
N VAL A 336 15.74 4.86 6.63
CA VAL A 336 17.06 4.25 6.80
C VAL A 336 17.20 3.02 5.90
N ARG A 337 16.18 2.15 5.85
CA ARG A 337 16.17 0.96 5.00
C ARG A 337 16.24 1.29 3.51
N TYR A 338 15.71 2.43 3.06
CA TYR A 338 15.84 2.90 1.66
C TYR A 338 17.28 3.19 1.23
N HIS A 339 18.22 3.33 2.17
CA HIS A 339 19.64 3.46 1.87
C HIS A 339 20.35 2.12 1.69
N GLU A 340 19.72 1.00 2.04
CA GLU A 340 20.29 -0.35 1.87
C GLU A 340 20.33 -0.76 0.40
N THR A 341 19.55 -0.11 -0.47
CA THR A 341 19.52 -0.39 -1.92
C THR A 341 19.54 0.88 -2.77
N GLY A 342 19.86 0.74 -4.06
CA GLY A 342 19.89 1.86 -5.01
C GLY A 342 18.51 2.38 -5.44
N CYS A 343 17.41 1.74 -5.01
CA CYS A 343 16.05 2.02 -5.48
C CYS A 343 15.61 3.47 -5.24
N TYR A 344 15.78 3.96 -4.00
CA TYR A 344 15.38 5.33 -3.67
C TYR A 344 16.20 6.38 -4.42
N ARG A 345 17.51 6.15 -4.59
CA ARG A 345 18.37 7.04 -5.39
C ARG A 345 17.97 7.09 -6.86
N LYS A 346 17.57 5.95 -7.45
CA LYS A 346 17.03 5.92 -8.82
C LYS A 346 15.74 6.72 -8.94
N LEU A 347 14.83 6.57 -7.97
CA LEU A 347 13.59 7.35 -7.90
C LEU A 347 13.88 8.86 -7.84
N LEU A 348 14.82 9.29 -6.98
CA LEU A 348 15.23 10.69 -6.90
C LEU A 348 15.79 11.21 -8.24
N GLY A 349 16.61 10.40 -8.92
CA GLY A 349 17.10 10.74 -10.26
C GLY A 349 15.97 10.91 -11.28
N PHE A 350 14.95 10.05 -11.22
CA PHE A 350 13.78 10.14 -12.10
C PHE A 350 12.97 11.41 -11.87
N ILE A 351 12.63 11.75 -10.61
CA ILE A 351 11.79 12.92 -10.30
C ILE A 351 12.48 14.26 -10.55
N GLU A 352 13.82 14.29 -10.49
CA GLU A 352 14.61 15.48 -10.80
C GLU A 352 14.81 15.69 -12.32
N SER A 353 14.66 14.64 -13.13
CA SER A 353 14.98 14.70 -14.56
C SER A 353 14.07 15.62 -15.39
N GLU A 354 12.75 15.54 -15.20
CA GLU A 354 11.73 16.22 -16.02
C GLU A 354 10.44 16.43 -15.20
N PRO A 355 9.56 17.39 -15.57
CA PRO A 355 8.21 17.46 -15.03
C PRO A 355 7.44 16.15 -15.23
N TYR A 356 6.70 15.68 -14.23
CA TYR A 356 6.03 14.39 -14.26
C TYR A 356 4.62 14.40 -13.67
N GLN A 357 3.76 13.54 -14.23
CA GLN A 357 2.46 13.19 -13.66
C GLN A 357 2.60 11.93 -12.79
N VAL A 358 1.89 11.89 -11.67
CA VAL A 358 1.70 10.68 -10.88
C VAL A 358 0.30 10.10 -11.12
N ILE A 359 0.21 8.80 -11.35
CA ILE A 359 -1.05 8.05 -11.33
C ILE A 359 -0.97 7.02 -10.20
N THR A 360 -1.93 7.02 -9.28
CA THR A 360 -1.99 6.06 -8.18
C THR A 360 -3.01 4.96 -8.47
N MET A 361 -2.60 3.71 -8.30
CA MET A 361 -3.40 2.52 -8.56
C MET A 361 -3.36 1.58 -7.36
N GLY A 362 -4.54 1.22 -6.84
CA GLY A 362 -4.61 0.14 -5.86
C GLY A 362 -3.95 0.51 -4.54
N TYR A 363 -4.50 1.53 -3.90
CA TYR A 363 -3.90 2.31 -2.82
C TYR A 363 -3.08 1.57 -1.75
N SER A 364 -1.81 1.97 -1.61
CA SER A 364 -1.01 1.87 -0.38
C SER A 364 -0.29 3.21 -0.17
N CYS A 365 -1.03 4.22 0.26
CA CYS A 365 -0.45 5.48 0.72
C CYS A 365 -0.89 5.71 2.17
N GLY A 366 -0.66 4.69 3.00
CA GLY A 366 -0.82 4.78 4.44
C GLY A 366 0.19 5.75 5.05
N ASN A 367 0.00 6.10 6.31
CA ASN A 367 0.92 7.01 6.99
C ASN A 367 2.35 6.44 7.07
N SER A 368 2.53 5.12 6.99
CA SER A 368 3.85 4.47 7.00
C SER A 368 4.75 4.88 5.83
N ASP A 369 4.19 5.42 4.74
CA ASP A 369 4.94 5.86 3.55
C ASP A 369 4.91 7.38 3.36
N ARG A 370 4.39 8.12 4.35
CA ARG A 370 4.05 9.53 4.22
C ARG A 370 5.24 10.40 3.82
N THR A 371 6.43 10.17 4.37
CA THR A 371 7.63 10.95 4.01
C THR A 371 7.98 10.81 2.53
N LEU A 372 8.01 9.58 2.02
CA LEU A 372 8.35 9.31 0.62
C LEU A 372 7.28 9.87 -0.32
N LEU A 373 6.02 9.65 -0.01
CA LEU A 373 4.91 10.13 -0.83
C LEU A 373 4.81 11.65 -0.83
N ASN A 374 5.05 12.30 0.32
CA ASN A 374 5.17 13.76 0.40
C ASN A 374 6.28 14.28 -0.52
N THR A 375 7.45 13.64 -0.49
CA THR A 375 8.58 13.95 -1.38
C THR A 375 8.16 13.91 -2.86
N LEU A 376 7.38 12.89 -3.26
CA LEU A 376 6.90 12.75 -4.64
C LEU A 376 5.83 13.78 -5.02
N PHE A 377 4.83 13.98 -4.18
CA PHE A 377 3.66 14.80 -4.52
C PHE A 377 3.95 16.30 -4.40
N GLU A 378 4.77 16.71 -3.45
CA GLU A 378 5.15 18.12 -3.26
C GLU A 378 6.39 18.53 -4.04
N HIS A 379 7.06 17.60 -4.72
CA HIS A 379 8.17 17.91 -5.60
C HIS A 379 7.82 19.03 -6.60
N ARG A 380 8.83 19.85 -6.92
CA ARG A 380 8.68 20.98 -7.86
C ARG A 380 8.29 20.53 -9.27
N ASN A 381 8.72 19.33 -9.67
CA ASN A 381 8.44 18.75 -10.99
C ASN A 381 7.14 17.94 -11.03
N CYS A 382 6.49 17.67 -9.89
CA CYS A 382 5.19 16.99 -9.90
C CYS A 382 4.11 17.93 -10.42
N ILE A 383 3.60 17.66 -11.63
CA ILE A 383 2.63 18.53 -12.31
C ILE A 383 1.19 18.15 -12.05
N SER A 384 0.92 16.90 -11.67
CA SER A 384 -0.41 16.43 -11.29
C SER A 384 -0.38 15.06 -10.61
N VAL A 385 -1.41 14.78 -9.82
CA VAL A 385 -1.64 13.49 -9.14
C VAL A 385 -3.04 13.01 -9.49
N LYS A 386 -3.12 11.94 -10.28
CA LYS A 386 -4.35 11.29 -10.72
C LYS A 386 -4.58 10.02 -9.93
N VAL A 387 -5.84 9.74 -9.55
CA VAL A 387 -6.19 8.59 -8.71
C VAL A 387 -7.09 7.64 -9.48
N CYS A 388 -6.70 6.36 -9.56
CA CYS A 388 -7.56 5.29 -10.05
C CYS A 388 -8.33 4.67 -8.88
N TYR A 389 -9.67 4.75 -8.93
CA TYR A 389 -10.54 4.29 -7.84
C TYR A 389 -11.14 2.91 -8.10
N HIS A 390 -11.64 2.26 -7.06
CA HIS A 390 -12.35 0.99 -7.15
C HIS A 390 -13.85 1.24 -7.22
N GLN A 391 -14.50 0.70 -8.27
CA GLN A 391 -15.96 0.62 -8.36
C GLN A 391 -16.45 -0.65 -7.67
N ARG A 392 -17.49 -0.50 -6.86
CA ARG A 392 -18.21 -1.59 -6.20
C ARG A 392 -19.48 -1.92 -7.00
N GLU A 393 -20.01 -3.12 -6.80
CA GLU A 393 -21.22 -3.62 -7.49
C GLU A 393 -22.47 -2.76 -7.19
N ASP A 394 -22.53 -2.15 -6.01
CA ASP A 394 -23.62 -1.26 -5.58
C ASP A 394 -23.54 0.15 -6.20
N SER A 395 -22.75 0.33 -7.27
CA SER A 395 -22.46 1.62 -7.93
C SER A 395 -21.77 2.67 -7.05
N THR A 396 -21.32 2.30 -5.85
CA THR A 396 -20.46 3.17 -5.03
C THR A 396 -18.99 3.00 -5.42
N ASP A 397 -18.17 3.95 -4.98
CA ASP A 397 -16.71 3.89 -5.14
C ASP A 397 -15.96 4.28 -3.86
N ASP A 398 -14.65 4.11 -3.89
CA ASP A 398 -13.76 4.48 -2.80
C ASP A 398 -13.03 5.81 -3.02
N TYR A 399 -13.38 6.59 -4.06
CA TYR A 399 -12.65 7.80 -4.43
C TYR A 399 -12.49 8.78 -3.27
N SER A 400 -13.58 9.08 -2.55
CA SER A 400 -13.53 10.00 -1.40
C SER A 400 -12.61 9.51 -0.28
N HIS A 401 -12.50 8.19 -0.08
CA HIS A 401 -11.58 7.61 0.89
C HIS A 401 -10.12 7.74 0.41
N LEU A 402 -9.86 7.49 -0.88
CA LEU A 402 -8.55 7.66 -1.49
C LEU A 402 -8.05 9.11 -1.38
N ILE A 403 -8.91 10.10 -1.66
CA ILE A 403 -8.55 11.52 -1.54
C ILE A 403 -8.26 11.92 -0.09
N ARG A 404 -9.04 11.42 0.89
CA ARG A 404 -8.79 11.69 2.32
C ARG A 404 -7.41 11.19 2.75
N ASN A 405 -7.05 9.97 2.38
CA ASN A 405 -5.74 9.44 2.70
C ASN A 405 -4.63 10.18 1.93
N LEU A 406 -4.84 10.49 0.65
CA LEU A 406 -3.88 11.22 -0.17
C LEU A 406 -3.58 12.60 0.44
N SER A 407 -4.62 13.25 0.99
CA SER A 407 -4.50 14.56 1.63
C SER A 407 -3.51 14.58 2.81
N ARG A 408 -3.27 13.45 3.48
CA ARG A 408 -2.32 13.35 4.60
C ARG A 408 -0.87 13.48 4.12
N ASN A 409 -0.60 13.14 2.87
CA ASN A 409 0.72 13.21 2.25
C ASN A 409 1.07 14.62 1.72
N PHE A 410 0.18 15.59 1.87
CA PHE A 410 0.43 17.00 1.53
C PHE A 410 0.50 17.84 2.80
N ASN A 411 1.57 18.62 2.95
CA ASN A 411 1.67 19.68 3.94
C ASN A 411 0.99 20.95 3.42
N ASP A 412 1.16 21.27 2.14
CA ASP A 412 0.48 22.40 1.48
C ASP A 412 -0.86 21.96 0.86
N LYS A 413 -1.96 22.32 1.55
CA LYS A 413 -3.31 22.00 1.08
C LYS A 413 -3.74 22.80 -0.15
N ALA A 414 -3.15 23.97 -0.41
CA ALA A 414 -3.41 24.71 -1.64
C ALA A 414 -2.75 24.02 -2.83
N ALA A 415 -1.49 23.60 -2.69
CA ALA A 415 -0.80 22.79 -3.70
C ALA A 415 -1.54 21.46 -3.97
N MET A 416 -2.07 20.81 -2.93
CA MET A 416 -2.91 19.61 -3.10
C MET A 416 -4.11 19.88 -4.00
N ARG A 417 -4.90 20.94 -3.73
CA ARG A 417 -6.11 21.26 -4.50
C ARG A 417 -5.81 21.63 -5.96
N ASP A 418 -4.61 22.12 -6.25
CA ASP A 418 -4.16 22.42 -7.60
C ASP A 418 -3.64 21.17 -8.34
N LYS A 419 -2.90 20.30 -7.65
CA LYS A 419 -2.24 19.12 -8.24
C LYS A 419 -3.13 17.89 -8.35
N VAL A 420 -4.06 17.68 -7.42
CA VAL A 420 -4.92 16.50 -7.42
C VAL A 420 -6.00 16.64 -8.48
N VAL A 421 -6.01 15.71 -9.42
CA VAL A 421 -6.94 15.71 -10.56
C VAL A 421 -8.38 15.48 -10.07
N ASN A 422 -9.33 16.25 -10.61
CA ASN A 422 -10.75 16.09 -10.30
C ASN A 422 -11.28 14.71 -10.68
N LYS A 423 -12.30 14.23 -9.93
CA LYS A 423 -12.92 12.91 -10.15
C LYS A 423 -13.44 12.73 -11.58
N GLU A 424 -13.95 13.79 -12.20
CA GLU A 424 -14.46 13.79 -13.58
C GLU A 424 -13.43 13.36 -14.64
N TYR A 425 -12.13 13.50 -14.34
CA TYR A 425 -11.04 13.06 -15.22
C TYR A 425 -10.36 11.77 -14.73
N CYS A 426 -10.80 11.23 -13.59
CA CYS A 426 -10.29 9.99 -13.02
C CYS A 426 -11.06 8.78 -13.56
N LEU A 427 -10.39 7.64 -13.67
CA LEU A 427 -10.96 6.39 -14.17
C LEU A 427 -10.90 5.30 -13.10
N PRO A 428 -11.83 4.34 -13.11
CA PRO A 428 -11.70 3.17 -12.24
C PRO A 428 -10.47 2.35 -12.61
N LEU A 429 -9.82 1.73 -11.62
CA LEU A 429 -8.64 0.89 -11.83
C LEU A 429 -8.93 -0.28 -12.78
N VAL A 430 -10.01 -0.99 -12.50
CA VAL A 430 -10.59 -2.01 -13.38
C VAL A 430 -12.09 -1.74 -13.44
N PRO A 431 -12.63 -1.28 -14.59
CA PRO A 431 -14.06 -1.07 -14.77
C PRO A 431 -14.86 -2.35 -14.57
N ILE A 432 -16.10 -2.25 -14.05
CA ILE A 432 -16.97 -3.42 -13.80
C ILE A 432 -17.17 -4.26 -15.07
N ALA A 433 -17.46 -3.63 -16.21
CA ALA A 433 -17.64 -4.30 -17.50
C ALA A 433 -16.43 -5.16 -17.92
N VAL A 434 -15.21 -4.79 -17.50
CA VAL A 434 -13.99 -5.55 -17.80
C VAL A 434 -13.82 -6.74 -16.85
N ARG A 435 -14.36 -6.65 -15.62
CA ARG A 435 -14.33 -7.75 -14.64
C ARG A 435 -15.25 -8.89 -15.02
N GLU A 436 -16.46 -8.57 -15.47
CA GLU A 436 -17.48 -9.56 -15.87
C GLU A 436 -16.97 -10.45 -17.02
N ILE A 437 -16.34 -9.86 -18.04
CA ILE A 437 -15.76 -10.57 -19.19
C ILE A 437 -14.64 -11.56 -18.80
N GLN A 438 -13.92 -11.30 -17.69
CA GLN A 438 -12.87 -12.19 -17.21
C GLN A 438 -13.38 -13.31 -16.28
N GLN A 439 -14.57 -13.18 -15.70
CA GLN A 439 -15.18 -14.24 -14.89
C GLN A 439 -15.90 -15.29 -15.76
N GLU A 440 -16.29 -14.92 -16.98
CA GLU A 440 -16.94 -15.82 -17.96
C GLU A 440 -15.94 -16.68 -18.78
N ASN A 441 -14.63 -16.45 -18.67
CA ASN A 441 -13.55 -17.14 -19.42
C ASN A 441 -12.42 -17.67 -18.52
#